data_AF-I1XMP9-F1
#
_entry.id   AF-I1XMP9-F1
#
_cell.length_a   1.000
_cell.length_b   1.000
_cell.length_c   1.000
_cell.angle_alpha   90.00
_cell.angle_beta   90.00
_cell.angle_gamma   90.00
#
_symmetry.space_group_name_H-M   'P 1'
#
loop_
_entity.id
_entity.type
_entity.pdbx_description
1 polymer ?
#
loop_
_entity_poly.entity_id
_entity_poly.type
_entity_poly.pdbx_seq_one_letter_code
_entity_poly.pdbx_strand_id
1 'polypeptide(L)' 'MNQHWFRTLDEAKYEIDLWREHYNHIRPHSSLNYMPPVEYAKHAA' A
#
# COMPACT_ATOMS: atom_id res chain seq x y z
N MET A 1 2.56 0.06 -16.09
CA MET A 1 3.78 0.62 -15.47
C MET A 1 3.43 2.04 -15.06
N ASN A 2 3.47 2.37 -13.76
CA ASN A 2 3.16 3.72 -13.28
C ASN A 2 4.50 4.39 -12.91
N GLN A 3 4.87 5.44 -13.63
CA GLN A 3 6.04 6.25 -13.30
C GLN A 3 5.56 7.49 -12.55
N HIS A 4 6.16 7.75 -11.39
CA HIS A 4 5.93 8.97 -10.61
C HIS A 4 7.27 9.70 -10.47
N TRP A 5 7.26 10.98 -10.81
CA TRP A 5 8.42 11.86 -10.71
C TRP A 5 8.22 12.77 -9.51
N PHE A 6 9.21 12.80 -8.62
CA PHE A 6 9.20 13.67 -7.44
C PHE A 6 10.19 14.81 -7.64
N ARG A 7 9.82 16.00 -7.17
CA ARG A 7 10.68 17.19 -7.22
C ARG A 7 11.62 17.25 -6.02
N THR A 8 11.22 16.66 -4.89
CA THR A 8 12.03 16.60 -3.67
C THR A 8 11.93 15.23 -2.98
N LEU A 9 12.87 14.94 -2.09
CA LEU A 9 12.82 13.71 -1.27
C LEU A 9 11.67 13.72 -0.27
N ASP A 10 11.27 14.89 0.23
CA ASP A 10 10.18 14.99 1.21
C ASP A 10 8.82 14.72 0.54
N GLU A 11 8.62 15.22 -0.69
CA GLU A 11 7.46 14.85 -1.52
C GLU A 11 7.43 13.33 -1.79
N ALA A 12 8.58 12.75 -2.15
CA ALA A 12 8.67 11.31 -2.38
C ALA A 12 8.30 10.49 -1.14
N LYS A 13 8.81 10.86 0.04
CA LYS A 13 8.48 10.18 1.29
C LYS A 13 7.00 10.23 1.61
N TYR A 14 6.41 11.43 1.52
CA TYR A 14 5.00 11.64 1.81
C TYR A 14 4.10 10.78 0.91
N GLU A 15 4.33 10.81 -0.41
CA GLU A 15 3.55 10.03 -1.36
C GLU A 15 3.73 8.52 -1.19
N ILE A 16 4.97 8.06 -0.95
CA ILE A 16 5.25 6.64 -0.71
C ILE A 16 4.58 6.16 0.58
N ASP A 17 4.57 6.96 1.65
CA ASP A 17 3.90 6.61 2.90
C ASP A 17 2.39 6.50 2.70
N LEU A 18 1.78 7.43 1.96
CA LEU A 18 0.36 7.33 1.58
C LEU A 18 0.05 6.06 0.78
N TRP A 19 0.90 5.71 -0.19
CA TRP A 19 0.71 4.49 -0.97
C TRP A 19 0.88 3.23 -0.13
N ARG A 20 1.84 3.23 0.80
CA ARG A 20 2.04 2.11 1.72
C ARG A 20 0.81 1.90 2.61
N GLU A 21 0.26 2.99 3.15
CA GLU A 21 -0.97 2.93 3.95
C GLU A 21 -2.15 2.39 3.13
N HIS A 22 -2.37 2.94 1.94
CA HIS A 22 -3.46 2.48 1.07
C HIS A 22 -3.29 1.02 0.62
N TYR A 23 -2.07 0.60 0.28
CA TYR A 23 -1.79 -0.79 -0.12
C TYR A 23 -2.05 -1.76 1.02
N ASN A 24 -1.56 -1.46 2.22
CA ASN A 24 -1.61 -2.37 3.35
C ASN A 24 -2.99 -2.45 4.01
N HIS A 25 -3.74 -1.35 4.02
CA HIS A 25 -4.99 -1.26 4.78
C HIS A 25 -6.26 -1.24 3.92
N ILE A 26 -6.18 -0.80 2.66
CA ILE A 26 -7.37 -0.51 1.86
C ILE A 26 -7.47 -1.44 0.65
N ARG A 27 -6.36 -1.67 -0.06
CA ARG A 27 -6.39 -2.37 -1.34
C ARG A 27 -6.64 -3.87 -1.14
N PRO A 28 -7.68 -4.47 -1.73
CA PRO A 28 -7.87 -5.91 -1.70
C PRO A 28 -6.95 -6.61 -2.70
N HIS A 29 -6.43 -7.79 -2.33
CA HIS A 29 -5.53 -8.59 -3.16
C HIS A 29 -6.14 -9.97 -3.44
N SER A 30 -6.22 -10.36 -4.71
CA SER A 30 -6.80 -11.66 -5.11
C SER A 30 -6.05 -12.86 -4.52
N SER A 31 -4.73 -12.75 -4.34
CA SER A 31 -3.91 -13.77 -3.66
C SER A 31 -4.15 -13.86 -2.16
N LEU A 32 -4.81 -12.86 -1.57
CA LEU A 32 -5.15 -12.79 -0.15
C LEU A 32 -6.66 -12.94 0.07
N ASN A 33 -7.34 -13.74 -0.75
CA ASN A 33 -8.79 -13.90 -0.72
C ASN A 33 -9.55 -12.57 -0.80
N TYR A 34 -9.04 -11.62 -1.59
CA TYR A 34 -9.59 -10.26 -1.72
C TYR A 34 -9.60 -9.45 -0.42
N MET A 35 -8.71 -9.76 0.53
CA MET A 35 -8.48 -8.93 1.71
C MET A 35 -7.28 -7.99 1.52
N PRO A 36 -7.27 -6.83 2.21
CA PRO A 36 -6.05 -6.07 2.42
C PRO A 36 -5.02 -6.86 3.23
N PRO A 37 -3.71 -6.62 3.04
CA PRO A 37 -2.64 -7.36 3.72
C PRO A 37 -2.77 -7.36 5.25
N VAL A 38 -3.13 -6.23 5.85
CA VAL A 38 -3.27 -6.12 7.31
C VAL A 38 -4.43 -6.96 7.83
N GLU A 39 -5.56 -6.98 7.12
CA GLU A 39 -6.68 -7.83 7.50
C GLU A 39 -6.35 -9.30 7.30
N TYR A 40 -5.71 -9.67 6.20
CA TYR A 40 -5.25 -11.04 5.99
C TYR A 40 -4.32 -11.52 7.12
N ALA A 41 -3.35 -10.69 7.53
CA ALA A 41 -2.43 -11.02 8.62
C ALA A 41 -3.15 -11.23 9.97
N LYS A 42 -4.21 -10.47 10.25
CA LYS A 42 -5.04 -10.67 11.45
C LYS A 42 -5.81 -12.00 11.44
N HIS A 43 -6.26 -12.44 10.26
CA HIS A 43 -6.98 -13.72 10.11
C HIS A 43 -6.05 -14.94 10.11
N ALA A 44 -4.77 -14.74 9.80
CA ALA A 44 -3.76 -15.81 9.74
C ALA A 44 -3.07 -16.08 11.09
N ALA A 45 -3.32 -15.25 12.12
CA ALA A 45 -2.82 -15.43 13.48
C ALA A 45 -3.71 -16.38 14.30
#